data_AF-A0A5C7MJR6-F1
#
_entry.id   AF-A0A5C7MJR6-F1
#
_cell.length_a   1.000
_cell.length_b   1.000
_cell.length_c   1.000
_cell.angle_alpha   90.00
_cell.angle_beta   90.00
_cell.angle_gamma   90.00
#
_symmetry.space_group_name_H-M   'P 1'
#
loop_
_entity.id
_entity.type
_entity.pdbx_description
1 polymer ?
#
loop_
_entity_poly.entity_id
_entity_poly.type
_entity_poly.pdbx_seq_one_letter_code
_entity_poly.pdbx_strand_id
1 'polypeptide(L)'
;MKTFLFIIALFVLSNCNFSKGVKKDLTTGLTVKYNGFTFDDIYLADPSENRMDHNSFDLGSALMIKATDVDGFKVVGGKVFPACQIIITDKYKKELLHLTDAFTDMENGTAPEKAKVLRATVNTGSPMIQGDTYHLYVKFYDKNNKDNQIVTNIDLIAKK
;
A
#
# COMPACT_ATOMS: atom_id res chain seq x y z
N MET A 1 -62.67 -11.62 13.82
CA MET A 1 -61.36 -12.07 14.35
C MET A 1 -60.77 -13.11 13.40
N LYS A 2 -59.96 -12.70 12.42
CA LYS A 2 -59.13 -13.60 11.61
C LYS A 2 -57.80 -12.90 11.31
N THR A 3 -56.76 -13.69 11.47
CA THR A 3 -55.38 -13.34 11.80
C THR A 3 -54.67 -12.63 10.65
N PHE A 4 -53.99 -11.52 10.96
CA PHE A 4 -53.14 -10.79 10.04
C PHE A 4 -51.82 -11.58 9.89
N LEU A 5 -51.59 -12.17 8.72
CA LEU A 5 -50.38 -12.94 8.43
C LEU A 5 -49.25 -11.96 8.07
N PHE A 6 -48.34 -11.73 9.02
CA PHE A 6 -47.18 -10.86 8.86
C PHE A 6 -46.12 -11.60 8.01
N ILE A 7 -45.92 -11.18 6.76
CA ILE A 7 -44.84 -11.69 5.90
C ILE A 7 -43.56 -10.96 6.30
N ILE A 8 -42.69 -11.65 7.04
CA ILE A 8 -41.33 -11.19 7.36
C ILE A 8 -40.47 -11.47 6.11
N ALA A 9 -40.19 -10.42 5.34
CA ALA A 9 -39.21 -10.47 4.26
C ALA A 9 -37.79 -10.44 4.86
N LEU A 10 -37.16 -11.62 4.88
CA LEU A 10 -35.79 -11.81 5.34
C LEU A 10 -34.82 -11.28 4.25
N PHE A 11 -34.38 -10.02 4.39
CA PHE A 11 -33.26 -9.49 3.62
C PHE A 11 -31.97 -10.18 4.09
N VAL A 12 -31.56 -11.23 3.39
CA VAL A 12 -30.19 -11.77 3.48
C VAL A 12 -29.24 -10.72 2.90
N LEU A 13 -28.66 -9.92 3.78
CA LEU A 13 -27.52 -9.07 3.47
C LEU A 13 -26.32 -9.98 3.21
N SER A 14 -26.11 -10.35 1.95
CA SER A 14 -24.86 -10.96 1.49
C SER A 14 -23.73 -9.95 1.72
N ASN A 15 -22.96 -10.14 2.78
CA ASN A 15 -21.70 -9.45 3.05
C ASN A 15 -20.68 -9.78 1.94
N CYS A 16 -20.79 -9.09 0.79
CA CYS A 16 -19.68 -9.03 -0.15
C CYS A 16 -18.58 -8.18 0.47
N ASN A 17 -17.68 -8.81 1.22
CA ASN A 17 -16.39 -8.23 1.56
C ASN A 17 -15.54 -8.17 0.29
N PHE A 18 -15.68 -7.09 -0.48
CA PHE A 18 -14.86 -6.82 -1.65
C PHE A 18 -13.44 -6.43 -1.21
N SER A 19 -12.57 -7.43 -0.96
CA SER A 19 -11.14 -7.22 -0.68
C SER A 19 -10.30 -7.08 -1.96
N LYS A 20 -10.92 -6.65 -3.07
CA LYS A 20 -10.23 -6.47 -4.36
C LYS A 20 -10.72 -5.21 -5.04
N GLY A 21 -9.81 -4.41 -5.58
CA GLY A 21 -10.17 -3.18 -6.26
C GLY A 21 -9.00 -2.38 -6.78
N VAL A 22 -9.33 -1.24 -7.37
CA VAL A 22 -8.37 -0.21 -7.79
C VAL A 22 -8.86 1.14 -7.28
N LYS A 23 -7.99 1.88 -6.62
CA LYS A 23 -8.20 3.28 -6.19
C LYS A 23 -7.16 4.15 -6.88
N LYS A 24 -7.50 5.40 -7.14
CA LYS A 24 -6.54 6.42 -7.62
C LYS A 24 -6.76 7.70 -6.85
N ASP A 25 -5.70 8.21 -6.25
CA ASP A 25 -5.65 9.57 -5.75
C ASP A 25 -5.38 10.50 -6.94
N LEU A 26 -6.35 11.35 -7.26
CA LEU A 26 -6.23 12.28 -8.39
C LEU A 26 -5.32 13.47 -8.09
N THR A 27 -5.03 13.73 -6.81
CA THR A 27 -4.18 14.84 -6.37
C THR A 27 -2.70 14.50 -6.55
N THR A 28 -2.28 13.33 -6.07
CA THR A 28 -0.89 12.86 -6.18
C THR A 28 -0.66 11.97 -7.42
N GLY A 29 -1.72 11.45 -8.03
CA GLY A 29 -1.63 10.44 -9.09
C GLY A 29 -1.36 9.02 -8.58
N LEU A 30 -1.25 8.81 -7.27
CA LEU A 30 -1.03 7.49 -6.66
C LEU A 30 -2.15 6.53 -7.08
N THR A 31 -1.79 5.46 -7.76
CA THR A 31 -2.71 4.38 -8.12
C THR A 31 -2.45 3.19 -7.20
N VAL A 32 -3.51 2.63 -6.64
CA VAL A 32 -3.48 1.51 -5.69
C VAL A 32 -4.36 0.39 -6.23
N LYS A 33 -3.77 -0.77 -6.52
CA LYS A 33 -4.49 -2.00 -6.87
C LYS A 33 -4.31 -3.00 -5.75
N TYR A 34 -5.40 -3.59 -5.26
CA TYR A 34 -5.33 -4.51 -4.14
C TYR A 34 -6.18 -5.75 -4.36
N ASN A 35 -5.80 -6.83 -3.68
CA ASN A 35 -6.49 -8.11 -3.63
C ASN A 35 -6.24 -8.77 -2.27
N GLY A 36 -7.25 -9.35 -1.66
CA GLY A 36 -7.17 -10.09 -0.40
C GLY A 36 -7.03 -9.22 0.86
N PHE A 37 -6.32 -8.09 0.77
CA PHE A 37 -6.19 -7.14 1.89
C PHE A 37 -7.35 -6.14 1.97
N THR A 38 -7.68 -5.75 3.20
CA THR A 38 -8.47 -4.57 3.52
C THR A 38 -7.58 -3.54 4.21
N PHE A 39 -7.95 -2.26 4.11
CA PHE A 39 -7.21 -1.14 4.70
C PHE A 39 -8.14 0.07 4.79
N ASP A 40 -7.82 0.99 5.70
CA ASP A 40 -8.49 2.28 5.81
C ASP A 40 -8.04 3.20 4.66
N ASP A 41 -6.72 3.47 4.58
CA ASP A 41 -6.18 4.35 3.54
C ASP A 41 -4.75 3.97 3.09
N ILE A 42 -4.38 4.42 1.90
CA ILE A 42 -3.04 4.29 1.33
C ILE A 42 -2.67 5.59 0.61
N TYR A 43 -1.57 6.21 1.05
CA TYR A 43 -1.21 7.55 0.60
C TYR A 43 0.31 7.78 0.56
N LEU A 44 0.72 8.80 -0.19
CA LEU A 44 2.08 9.33 -0.20
C LEU A 44 2.29 10.21 1.04
N ALA A 45 3.38 10.00 1.76
CA ALA A 45 3.70 10.72 2.97
C ALA A 45 5.13 11.28 2.99
N ASP A 46 5.28 12.41 3.69
CA ASP A 46 6.55 13.10 3.90
C ASP A 46 7.42 12.40 4.98
N PRO A 47 8.68 12.85 5.23
CA PRO A 47 9.52 12.30 6.30
C PRO A 47 8.91 12.36 7.71
N SER A 48 7.95 13.26 7.94
CA SER A 48 7.23 13.43 9.21
C SER A 48 5.95 12.59 9.29
N GLU A 49 5.74 11.69 8.32
CA GLU A 49 4.56 10.84 8.14
C GLU A 49 3.24 11.57 7.83
N ASN A 50 3.30 12.85 7.46
CA ASN A 50 2.11 13.59 7.06
C ASN A 50 1.73 13.23 5.62
N ARG A 51 0.43 13.19 5.34
CA ARG A 51 -0.07 13.02 3.98
C ARG A 51 0.38 14.17 3.10
N MET A 52 0.89 13.83 1.93
CA MET A 52 1.20 14.79 0.87
C MET A 52 -0.01 14.97 -0.05
N ASP A 53 -0.23 16.19 -0.51
CA ASP A 53 -1.24 16.56 -1.53
C ASP A 53 -0.59 16.87 -2.89
N HIS A 54 0.68 16.48 -3.07
CA HIS A 54 1.42 16.61 -4.31
C HIS A 54 2.39 15.44 -4.48
N ASN A 55 2.84 15.20 -5.69
CA ASN A 55 3.77 14.11 -6.02
C ASN A 55 5.24 14.55 -6.15
N SER A 56 5.58 15.77 -5.73
CA SER A 56 6.96 16.22 -5.73
C SER A 56 7.67 16.00 -4.40
N PHE A 57 8.98 15.82 -4.44
CA PHE A 57 9.83 15.64 -3.25
C PHE A 57 11.13 16.43 -3.40
N ASP A 58 11.75 16.81 -2.27
CA ASP A 58 13.06 17.46 -2.26
C ASP A 58 14.17 16.41 -2.24
N LEU A 59 15.18 16.58 -3.11
CA LEU A 59 16.30 15.64 -3.18
C LEU A 59 17.04 15.57 -1.84
N GLY A 60 17.39 14.35 -1.43
CA GLY A 60 18.04 14.10 -0.13
C GLY A 60 17.03 13.86 1.00
N SER A 61 15.73 14.00 0.75
CA SER A 61 14.67 13.70 1.72
C SER A 61 14.11 12.29 1.51
N ALA A 62 13.56 11.71 2.58
CA ALA A 62 12.78 10.48 2.49
C ALA A 62 11.36 10.76 1.98
N LEU A 63 10.74 9.76 1.36
CA LEU A 63 9.30 9.73 1.11
C LEU A 63 8.76 8.33 1.40
N MET A 64 7.46 8.24 1.68
CA MET A 64 6.85 6.99 2.08
C MET A 64 5.54 6.73 1.33
N ILE A 65 5.31 5.48 0.96
CA ILE A 65 3.95 4.97 0.76
C ILE A 65 3.51 4.36 2.08
N LYS A 66 2.44 4.89 2.68
CA LYS A 66 1.90 4.44 3.97
C LYS A 66 0.52 3.83 3.76
N ALA A 67 0.31 2.62 4.27
CA ALA A 67 -0.98 1.94 4.32
C ALA A 67 -1.43 1.77 5.78
N THR A 68 -2.67 2.13 6.09
CA THR A 68 -3.23 2.13 7.44
C THR A 68 -4.33 1.09 7.63
N ASP A 69 -4.41 0.56 8.85
CA ASP A 69 -5.33 -0.49 9.28
C ASP A 69 -5.39 -1.69 8.32
N VAL A 70 -4.21 -2.18 7.92
CA VAL A 70 -4.09 -3.29 6.97
C VAL A 70 -4.48 -4.60 7.64
N ASP A 71 -5.45 -5.28 7.04
CA ASP A 71 -5.97 -6.58 7.47
C ASP A 71 -6.00 -7.58 6.34
N GLY A 72 -6.19 -8.86 6.69
CA GLY A 72 -6.29 -9.97 5.74
C GLY A 72 -5.01 -10.80 5.63
N PHE A 73 -4.02 -10.59 6.49
CA PHE A 73 -2.86 -11.48 6.56
C PHE A 73 -3.26 -12.90 7.01
N LYS A 74 -2.61 -13.90 6.42
CA LYS A 74 -2.67 -15.27 6.88
C LYS A 74 -1.81 -15.42 8.14
N VAL A 75 -2.48 -15.72 9.24
CA VAL A 75 -1.82 -15.98 10.52
C VAL A 75 -1.26 -17.41 10.52
N VAL A 76 0.05 -17.54 10.77
CA VAL A 76 0.74 -18.82 10.92
C VAL A 76 1.47 -18.81 12.25
N GLY A 77 1.09 -19.70 13.17
CA GLY A 77 1.69 -19.78 14.50
C GLY A 77 1.56 -18.48 15.31
N GLY A 78 0.44 -17.76 15.16
CA GLY A 78 0.20 -16.48 15.85
C GLY A 78 0.95 -15.28 15.26
N LYS A 79 1.65 -15.44 14.14
CA LYS A 79 2.39 -14.38 13.45
C LYS A 79 1.89 -14.16 12.03
N VAL A 80 2.20 -12.99 11.48
CA VAL A 80 2.00 -12.65 10.07
C VAL A 80 3.34 -12.31 9.42
N PHE A 81 3.40 -12.45 8.10
CA PHE A 81 4.67 -12.39 7.36
C PHE A 81 4.54 -11.40 6.20
N PRO A 82 4.48 -10.09 6.48
CA PRO A 82 4.44 -9.08 5.44
C PRO A 82 5.78 -9.04 4.68
N ALA A 83 5.71 -8.60 3.45
CA ALA A 83 6.85 -8.28 2.59
C ALA A 83 6.57 -6.99 1.83
N CYS A 84 7.63 -6.30 1.44
CA CYS A 84 7.54 -5.04 0.71
C CYS A 84 8.55 -4.99 -0.44
N GLN A 85 8.07 -5.10 -1.68
CA GLN A 85 8.91 -4.85 -2.84
C GLN A 85 8.88 -3.37 -3.19
N ILE A 86 10.04 -2.77 -3.48
CA ILE A 86 10.17 -1.39 -3.92
C ILE A 86 11.01 -1.35 -5.19
N ILE A 87 10.51 -0.70 -6.24
CA ILE A 87 11.25 -0.45 -7.47
C ILE A 87 11.14 1.02 -7.83
N ILE A 88 12.27 1.64 -8.16
CA ILE A 88 12.32 3.01 -8.66
C ILE A 88 12.99 2.99 -10.03
N THR A 89 12.35 3.64 -11.00
CA THR A 89 12.92 3.82 -12.34
C THR A 89 12.92 5.29 -12.74
N ASP A 90 13.85 5.67 -13.61
CA ASP A 90 13.82 6.99 -14.25
C ASP A 90 12.79 7.05 -15.40
N LYS A 91 12.69 8.21 -16.03
CA LYS A 91 11.83 8.44 -17.21
C LYS A 91 12.13 7.54 -18.42
N TYR A 92 13.32 6.94 -18.48
CA TYR A 92 13.74 5.99 -19.51
C TYR A 92 13.58 4.52 -19.08
N LYS A 93 12.90 4.28 -17.94
CA LYS A 93 12.70 2.95 -17.34
C LYS A 93 13.99 2.27 -16.88
N LYS A 94 15.08 3.03 -16.72
CA LYS A 94 16.29 2.51 -16.08
C LYS A 94 16.03 2.38 -14.59
N GLU A 95 16.30 1.20 -14.05
CA GLU A 95 16.21 0.92 -12.62
C GLU A 95 17.28 1.69 -11.84
N LEU A 96 16.85 2.42 -10.81
CA LEU A 96 17.71 3.13 -9.86
C LEU A 96 17.77 2.40 -8.51
N LEU A 97 16.68 1.73 -8.15
CA LEU A 97 16.56 0.95 -6.93
C LEU A 97 15.63 -0.24 -7.19
N HIS A 98 15.99 -1.39 -6.64
CA HIS A 98 15.13 -2.56 -6.58
C HIS A 98 15.39 -3.35 -5.30
N LEU A 99 14.45 -3.23 -4.37
CA LEU A 99 14.41 -4.01 -3.15
C LEU A 99 13.35 -5.09 -3.33
N THR A 100 13.76 -6.36 -3.35
CA THR A 100 12.83 -7.49 -3.48
C THR A 100 12.01 -7.71 -2.21
N ASP A 101 12.58 -7.35 -1.06
CA ASP A 101 11.88 -7.25 0.22
C ASP A 101 12.57 -6.22 1.13
N ALA A 102 11.89 -5.11 1.41
CA ALA A 102 12.34 -4.05 2.27
C ALA A 102 12.01 -4.30 3.76
N PHE A 103 11.20 -5.32 4.09
CA PHE A 103 10.87 -5.71 5.47
C PHE A 103 11.80 -6.82 5.97
N THR A 104 13.10 -6.61 5.86
CA THR A 104 14.12 -7.59 6.28
C THR A 104 14.09 -7.87 7.79
N ASP A 105 13.65 -6.90 8.60
CA ASP A 105 13.47 -7.02 10.05
C ASP A 105 12.25 -7.88 10.44
N MET A 106 11.33 -8.15 9.50
CA MET A 106 10.13 -8.96 9.71
C MET A 106 10.22 -10.35 9.08
N GLU A 107 11.42 -10.81 8.70
CA GLU A 107 11.62 -12.11 8.04
C GLU A 107 11.07 -13.29 8.86
N ASN A 108 11.23 -13.24 10.18
CA ASN A 108 10.75 -14.27 11.12
C ASN A 108 9.27 -14.09 11.56
N GLY A 109 8.54 -13.25 10.82
CA GLY A 109 7.17 -12.87 11.11
C GLY A 109 7.06 -11.88 12.27
N THR A 110 5.92 -11.20 12.32
CA THR A 110 5.58 -10.20 13.34
C THR A 110 4.18 -10.45 13.91
N ALA A 111 3.85 -9.79 15.02
CA ALA A 111 2.49 -9.82 15.55
C ALA A 111 1.52 -9.12 14.58
N PRO A 112 0.30 -9.64 14.37
CA PRO A 112 -0.69 -9.03 13.48
C PRO A 112 -0.89 -7.53 13.71
N GLU A 113 -0.90 -7.10 14.96
CA GLU A 113 -1.12 -5.71 15.38
C GLU A 113 -0.02 -4.78 14.87
N LYS A 114 1.23 -5.27 14.76
CA LYS A 114 2.35 -4.50 14.21
C LYS A 114 2.26 -4.36 12.68
N ALA A 115 1.58 -5.28 12.00
CA ALA A 115 1.40 -5.27 10.56
C ALA A 115 0.19 -4.44 10.10
N LYS A 116 -0.57 -3.85 11.03
CA LYS A 116 -1.68 -2.92 10.73
C LYS A 116 -1.23 -1.64 10.02
N VAL A 117 0.04 -1.27 10.13
CA VAL A 117 0.58 -0.11 9.42
C VAL A 117 1.82 -0.52 8.65
N LEU A 118 1.75 -0.44 7.32
CA LEU A 118 2.87 -0.73 6.43
C LEU A 118 3.45 0.56 5.88
N ARG A 119 4.78 0.64 5.83
CA ARG A 119 5.52 1.80 5.32
C ARG A 119 6.58 1.35 4.34
N ALA A 120 6.49 1.79 3.09
CA ALA A 120 7.58 1.66 2.13
C ALA A 120 8.33 2.98 2.06
N THR A 121 9.46 3.05 2.76
CA THR A 121 10.29 4.26 2.82
C THR A 121 11.35 4.22 1.73
N VAL A 122 11.48 5.31 1.01
CA VAL A 122 12.49 5.52 -0.02
C VAL A 122 13.32 6.75 0.36
N ASN A 123 14.63 6.60 0.39
CA ASN A 123 15.55 7.73 0.50
C ASN A 123 15.85 8.26 -0.91
N THR A 124 15.65 9.55 -1.12
CA THR A 124 15.97 10.20 -2.39
C THR A 124 17.35 10.83 -2.35
N GLY A 125 17.97 10.97 -3.51
CA GLY A 125 19.35 11.45 -3.63
C GLY A 125 19.99 10.90 -4.89
N SER A 126 21.33 10.94 -4.96
CA SER A 126 22.07 10.38 -6.10
C SER A 126 21.65 8.92 -6.39
N PRO A 127 21.38 8.53 -7.65
CA PRO A 127 21.64 9.25 -8.91
C PRO A 127 20.45 10.08 -9.43
N MET A 128 19.47 10.42 -8.60
CA MET A 128 18.36 11.28 -9.01
C MET A 128 18.83 12.71 -9.30
N ILE A 129 18.17 13.35 -10.25
CA ILE A 129 18.48 14.66 -10.81
C ILE A 129 17.27 15.56 -10.60
N GLN A 130 17.53 16.80 -10.21
CA GLN A 130 16.49 17.80 -9.99
C GLN A 130 15.71 18.07 -11.29
N GLY A 131 14.39 18.20 -11.19
CA GLY A 131 13.50 18.46 -12.32
C GLY A 131 13.12 17.22 -13.13
N ASP A 132 13.77 16.08 -12.89
CA ASP A 132 13.38 14.81 -13.52
C ASP A 132 12.21 14.15 -12.79
N THR A 133 11.57 13.24 -13.53
CA THR A 133 10.46 12.42 -13.04
C THR A 133 10.92 10.98 -12.84
N TYR A 134 10.48 10.39 -11.72
CA TYR A 134 10.79 9.03 -11.33
C TYR A 134 9.51 8.24 -11.13
N HIS A 135 9.50 6.99 -11.55
CA HIS A 135 8.38 6.10 -11.32
C HIS A 135 8.67 5.21 -10.11
N LEU A 136 7.82 5.32 -9.08
CA LEU A 136 7.87 4.49 -7.89
C LEU A 136 6.78 3.41 -7.97
N TYR A 137 7.23 2.17 -7.88
CA TYR A 137 6.41 0.98 -7.71
C TYR A 137 6.63 0.42 -6.31
N VAL A 138 5.55 0.15 -5.59
CA VAL A 138 5.60 -0.55 -4.30
C VAL A 138 4.62 -1.70 -4.32
N LYS A 139 5.02 -2.86 -3.79
CA LYS A 139 4.12 -3.99 -3.56
C LYS A 139 4.26 -4.50 -2.13
N PHE A 140 3.20 -4.33 -1.35
CA PHE A 140 3.02 -5.03 -0.09
C PHE A 140 2.35 -6.38 -0.36
N TYR A 141 2.85 -7.47 0.24
CA TYR A 141 2.24 -8.79 0.08
C TYR A 141 2.45 -9.67 1.31
N ASP A 142 1.60 -10.69 1.45
CA ASP A 142 1.77 -11.73 2.46
C ASP A 142 2.63 -12.87 1.90
N LYS A 143 3.76 -13.18 2.56
CA LYS A 143 4.65 -14.29 2.16
C LYS A 143 3.95 -15.64 2.19
N ASN A 144 2.96 -15.83 3.08
CA ASN A 144 2.21 -17.07 3.27
C ASN A 144 0.90 -17.13 2.47
N ASN A 145 0.51 -16.03 1.82
CA ASN A 145 -0.59 -15.94 0.88
C ASN A 145 -0.33 -14.86 -0.18
N LYS A 146 0.41 -15.22 -1.24
CA LYS A 146 0.87 -14.27 -2.26
C LYS A 146 -0.25 -13.62 -3.08
N ASP A 147 -1.46 -14.17 -3.03
CA ASP A 147 -2.63 -13.54 -3.65
C ASP A 147 -3.06 -12.28 -2.90
N ASN A 148 -2.74 -12.20 -1.60
CA ASN A 148 -2.98 -11.02 -0.77
C ASN A 148 -1.87 -10.00 -1.00
N GLN A 149 -2.23 -8.93 -1.71
CA GLN A 149 -1.28 -7.90 -2.11
C GLN A 149 -1.94 -6.54 -2.29
N ILE A 150 -1.15 -5.50 -2.05
CA ILE A 150 -1.39 -4.13 -2.47
C ILE A 150 -0.24 -3.74 -3.38
N VAL A 151 -0.56 -3.25 -4.58
CA VAL A 151 0.40 -2.74 -5.56
C VAL A 151 0.11 -1.28 -5.79
N THR A 152 1.10 -0.42 -5.57
CA THR A 152 1.01 1.02 -5.81
C THR A 152 1.95 1.46 -6.91
N ASN A 153 1.53 2.49 -7.65
CA ASN A 153 2.30 3.12 -8.72
C ASN A 153 2.09 4.64 -8.63
N ILE A 154 3.18 5.40 -8.71
CA ILE A 154 3.14 6.86 -8.73
C ILE A 154 4.33 7.41 -9.51
N ASP A 155 4.12 8.48 -10.26
CA ASP A 155 5.19 9.27 -10.84
C ASP A 155 5.51 10.43 -9.89
N LEU A 156 6.78 10.60 -9.55
CA LEU A 156 7.29 11.55 -8.57
C LEU A 156 8.21 12.57 -9.25
N ILE A 157 8.12 13.84 -8.84
CA ILE A 157 8.90 14.94 -9.43
C ILE A 157 9.97 15.41 -8.44
N ALA A 158 11.24 15.32 -8.82
CA ALA A 158 12.33 15.82 -7.99
C ALA A 158 12.37 17.36 -8.01
N LYS A 159 12.19 17.99 -6.84
CA LYS A 159 12.32 19.42 -6.60
C LYS A 159 13.64 19.76 -5.90
N LYS A 160 13.93 21.05 -5.86
CA LYS A 160 15.15 21.63 -5.29
C LYS A 160 15.13 21.60 -3.77
#